data_AF-A0A4R3T4V6-F1
#
_entry.id   AF-A0A4R3T4V6-F1
#
_cell.length_a   1.000
_cell.length_b   1.000
_cell.length_c   1.000
_cell.angle_alpha   90.00
_cell.angle_beta   90.00
_cell.angle_gamma   90.00
#
_symmetry.space_group_name_H-M   'P 1'
#
loop_
_entity.id
_entity.type
_entity.pdbx_description
1 polymer ?
#
loop_
_entity_poly.entity_id
_entity_poly.type
_entity_poly.pdbx_seq_one_letter_code
_entity_poly.pdbx_strand_id
1 'polypeptide(L)'
;MQHPDPRPWLAGATLVLVMAGLAGCKGGSEPSPAASPTIAEQSAAAEVEPSEASETPSGAVDSLSVYVGKYPLDKVGDYTFFQHPRVQEGVSRAVTDPKVLDAIAAMKGPVGPVMRKDNDIGASQCELHNCGAHNYAVHVDATTNAVSSVCYYDEKAGPIATWYRPDGSKTSEGGGCSIG
;
A
#
# COMPACT_ATOMS: atom_id res chain seq x y z
N MET A 1 5.61 -26.04 42.71
CA MET A 1 4.16 -25.82 42.91
C MET A 1 3.99 -24.63 43.85
N GLN A 2 3.95 -23.42 43.30
CA GLN A 2 3.49 -22.22 44.01
C GLN A 2 2.46 -21.58 43.09
N HIS A 3 1.21 -21.53 43.54
CA HIS A 3 0.12 -20.84 42.88
C HIS A 3 0.20 -19.33 43.15
N PRO A 4 -0.34 -18.49 42.24
CA PRO A 4 -0.14 -17.05 42.19
C PRO A 4 -1.10 -16.26 43.11
N ASP A 5 -0.65 -15.08 43.55
CA ASP A 5 -1.49 -14.08 44.20
C ASP A 5 -2.38 -13.33 43.17
N PRO A 6 -3.67 -13.09 43.47
CA PRO A 6 -4.58 -12.36 42.60
C PRO A 6 -4.49 -10.84 42.82
N ARG A 7 -4.31 -10.09 41.71
CA ARG A 7 -4.45 -8.62 41.69
C ARG A 7 -5.93 -8.25 41.53
N PRO A 8 -6.53 -7.45 42.45
CA PRO A 8 -7.91 -7.01 42.31
C PRO A 8 -8.06 -5.94 41.23
N TRP A 9 -9.01 -6.18 40.33
CA TRP A 9 -9.50 -5.26 39.32
C TRP A 9 -10.23 -4.08 39.97
N LEU A 10 -9.80 -2.85 39.68
CA LEU A 10 -10.57 -1.65 39.96
C LEU A 10 -11.41 -1.30 38.73
N ALA A 11 -12.71 -1.48 38.89
CA ALA A 11 -13.75 -1.01 38.02
C ALA A 11 -13.74 0.52 37.93
N GLY A 12 -13.94 1.05 36.73
CA GLY A 12 -14.08 2.48 36.48
C GLY A 12 -14.90 2.70 35.22
N ALA A 13 -16.19 2.38 35.30
CA ALA A 13 -17.17 2.74 34.29
C ALA A 13 -17.57 4.21 34.49
N THR A 14 -17.28 5.06 33.51
CA THR A 14 -17.94 6.37 33.41
C THR A 14 -18.44 6.56 31.98
N LEU A 15 -19.73 6.26 31.82
CA LEU A 15 -20.56 6.62 30.69
C LEU A 15 -20.89 8.12 30.80
N VAL A 16 -20.42 8.93 29.86
CA VAL A 16 -20.96 10.28 29.62
C VAL A 16 -21.47 10.33 28.19
N LEU A 17 -22.79 10.34 28.09
CA LEU A 17 -23.59 10.60 26.90
C LEU A 17 -24.13 12.02 27.05
N VAL A 18 -24.43 12.69 25.92
CA VAL A 18 -25.41 13.80 25.74
C VAL A 18 -24.84 15.09 25.10
N MET A 19 -25.13 15.21 23.78
CA MET A 19 -25.67 16.37 23.03
C MET A 19 -24.74 17.49 22.56
N ALA A 20 -24.73 17.73 21.24
CA ALA A 20 -25.63 18.70 20.58
C ALA A 20 -24.99 19.17 19.25
N GLY A 21 -25.59 18.74 18.14
CA GLY A 21 -25.34 19.35 16.84
C GLY A 21 -26.10 20.67 16.70
N LEU A 22 -25.52 21.60 15.92
CA LEU A 22 -26.19 22.54 15.01
C LEU A 22 -25.09 23.27 14.23
N ALA A 23 -24.59 22.63 13.18
CA ALA A 23 -23.81 23.29 12.14
C ALA A 23 -24.78 24.04 11.21
N GLY A 24 -24.81 25.37 11.32
CA GLY A 24 -25.51 26.27 10.40
C GLY A 24 -24.53 27.09 9.58
N CYS A 25 -23.95 26.51 8.52
CA CYS A 25 -23.19 27.26 7.51
C CYS A 25 -24.09 27.57 6.31
N LYS A 26 -24.60 28.80 6.38
CA LYS A 26 -25.08 29.71 5.34
C LYS A 26 -24.71 29.33 3.90
N GLY A 27 -25.75 29.20 3.07
CA GLY A 27 -25.66 28.94 1.63
C GLY A 27 -24.95 30.06 0.87
N GLY A 28 -24.03 29.65 0.01
CA GLY A 28 -23.48 30.43 -1.09
C GLY A 28 -24.24 30.10 -2.37
N SER A 29 -24.68 31.15 -3.05
CA SER A 29 -25.22 31.12 -4.40
C SER A 29 -24.12 30.89 -5.44
N GLU A 30 -24.59 30.65 -6.69
CA GLU A 30 -23.91 30.80 -7.99
C GLU A 30 -23.42 29.50 -8.65
N PRO A 31 -23.28 29.45 -10.00
CA PRO A 31 -24.29 29.79 -11.00
C PRO A 31 -24.42 28.68 -12.08
N SER A 32 -25.41 28.87 -12.96
CA SER A 32 -25.73 28.05 -14.15
C SER A 32 -24.52 27.79 -15.08
N PRO A 33 -24.35 26.57 -15.65
CA PRO A 33 -23.53 26.38 -16.83
C PRO A 33 -24.36 26.60 -18.11
N ALA A 34 -24.14 27.75 -18.74
CA ALA A 34 -24.47 27.97 -20.14
C ALA A 34 -23.30 27.52 -21.03
N ALA A 35 -23.69 26.94 -22.17
CA ALA A 35 -22.96 26.82 -23.44
C ALA A 35 -21.69 25.95 -23.50
N SER A 36 -21.86 24.81 -24.17
CA SER A 36 -20.81 24.01 -24.79
C SER A 36 -19.97 24.84 -25.78
N PRO A 37 -18.63 24.75 -25.75
CA PRO A 37 -17.82 25.14 -26.88
C PRO A 37 -17.70 23.98 -27.87
N THR A 38 -18.09 24.25 -29.11
CA THR A 38 -17.71 23.51 -30.32
C THR A 38 -16.19 23.35 -30.34
N ILE A 39 -15.70 22.11 -30.44
CA ILE A 39 -14.30 21.85 -30.80
C ILE A 39 -14.25 21.70 -32.31
N ALA A 40 -13.66 22.70 -32.96
CA ALA A 40 -13.28 22.65 -34.36
C ALA A 40 -12.06 21.75 -34.52
N GLU A 41 -12.20 20.81 -35.45
CA GLU A 41 -11.18 19.92 -35.98
C GLU A 41 -9.99 20.73 -36.53
N GLN A 42 -8.82 20.57 -35.92
CA GLN A 42 -7.55 21.01 -36.50
C GLN A 42 -6.71 19.77 -36.83
N SER A 43 -6.86 19.37 -38.08
CA SER A 43 -5.93 18.52 -38.80
C SER A 43 -4.66 19.33 -39.05
N ALA A 44 -3.56 18.93 -38.41
CA ALA A 44 -2.22 19.34 -38.76
C ALA A 44 -1.31 18.14 -38.61
N ALA A 45 -0.97 17.54 -39.75
CA ALA A 45 0.11 16.60 -39.89
C ALA A 45 1.42 17.28 -39.46
N ALA A 46 2.10 16.69 -38.48
CA ALA A 46 3.48 17.00 -38.17
C ALA A 46 4.28 15.70 -38.30
N GLU A 47 5.10 15.73 -39.35
CA GLU A 47 6.34 14.99 -39.62
C GLU A 47 6.85 14.07 -38.50
N VAL A 48 7.00 12.80 -38.84
CA VAL A 48 7.70 11.77 -38.07
C VAL A 48 9.21 11.96 -38.21
N GLU A 49 9.85 12.49 -37.16
CA GLU A 49 11.30 12.32 -36.97
C GLU A 49 11.56 11.04 -36.14
N PRO A 50 12.42 10.12 -36.61
CA PRO A 50 12.83 8.96 -35.83
C PRO A 50 13.96 9.37 -34.89
N SER A 51 13.71 9.42 -33.59
CA SER A 51 14.78 9.59 -32.61
C SER A 51 14.63 8.65 -31.43
N GLU A 52 15.57 7.71 -31.41
CA GLU A 52 15.98 6.83 -30.33
C GLU A 52 14.95 5.83 -29.83
N ALA A 53 15.03 4.63 -30.42
CA ALA A 53 14.76 3.40 -29.71
C ALA A 53 15.51 3.46 -28.36
N SER A 54 14.75 3.74 -27.30
CA SER A 54 15.21 3.45 -25.94
C SER A 54 15.55 1.97 -25.93
N GLU A 55 16.84 1.66 -25.87
CA GLU A 55 17.29 0.33 -25.51
C GLU A 55 16.60 0.00 -24.21
N THR A 56 15.60 -0.88 -24.27
CA THR A 56 14.97 -1.43 -23.08
C THR A 56 16.09 -2.23 -22.43
N PRO A 57 16.59 -1.87 -21.23
CA PRO A 57 17.45 -2.78 -20.51
C PRO A 57 16.61 -4.02 -20.23
N SER A 58 16.84 -5.07 -21.02
CA SER A 58 16.35 -6.41 -20.73
C SER A 58 17.23 -6.95 -19.61
N GLY A 59 16.64 -7.02 -18.42
CA GLY A 59 17.39 -7.24 -17.19
C GLY A 59 16.65 -6.66 -16.00
N ALA A 60 16.65 -7.38 -14.88
CA ALA A 60 16.17 -6.84 -13.63
C ALA A 60 16.97 -5.57 -13.29
N VAL A 61 16.27 -4.48 -13.01
CA VAL A 61 16.88 -3.29 -12.42
C VAL A 61 17.52 -3.68 -11.08
N ASP A 62 18.82 -3.49 -10.94
CA ASP A 62 19.54 -3.99 -9.76
C ASP A 62 19.01 -3.40 -8.44
N SER A 63 18.47 -2.18 -8.52
CA SER A 63 17.95 -1.46 -7.36
C SER A 63 16.45 -1.19 -7.46
N LEU A 64 15.71 -1.61 -6.43
CA LEU A 64 14.30 -1.27 -6.21
C LEU A 64 14.04 0.24 -5.98
N SER A 65 15.08 1.06 -5.78
CA SER A 65 14.92 2.54 -5.67
C SER A 65 14.34 3.16 -6.95
N VAL A 66 14.48 2.51 -8.11
CA VAL A 66 13.95 3.03 -9.39
C VAL A 66 12.43 3.04 -9.46
N TYR A 67 11.74 2.39 -8.52
CA TYR A 67 10.28 2.39 -8.42
C TYR A 67 9.74 3.57 -7.60
N VAL A 68 10.56 4.25 -6.80
CA VAL A 68 10.10 5.36 -5.94
C VAL A 68 9.40 6.44 -6.78
N GLY A 69 8.19 6.82 -6.36
CA GLY A 69 7.33 7.79 -7.05
C GLY A 69 6.49 7.21 -8.20
N LYS A 70 6.71 5.95 -8.60
CA LYS A 70 5.91 5.24 -9.62
C LYS A 70 4.83 4.40 -8.95
N TYR A 71 3.80 3.99 -9.70
CA TYR A 71 2.84 3.03 -9.16
C TYR A 71 3.42 1.61 -9.19
N PRO A 72 3.21 0.79 -8.14
CA PRO A 72 3.85 -0.52 -8.02
C PRO A 72 3.32 -1.57 -9.02
N LEU A 73 2.23 -1.26 -9.73
CA LEU A 73 1.69 -2.06 -10.82
C LEU A 73 2.17 -1.60 -12.21
N ASP A 74 2.85 -0.46 -12.29
CA ASP A 74 3.50 -0.01 -13.52
C ASP A 74 4.83 -0.75 -13.69
N LYS A 75 5.18 -1.06 -14.94
CA LYS A 75 6.45 -1.71 -15.25
C LYS A 75 7.61 -0.71 -15.19
N VAL A 76 8.74 -1.17 -14.65
CA VAL A 76 10.05 -0.55 -14.78
C VAL A 76 11.01 -1.59 -15.30
N GLY A 77 11.39 -1.49 -16.58
CA GLY A 77 11.98 -2.61 -17.30
C GLY A 77 10.96 -3.74 -17.46
N ASP A 78 11.36 -4.96 -17.14
CA ASP A 78 10.53 -6.16 -17.36
C ASP A 78 9.51 -6.43 -16.25
N TYR A 79 9.63 -5.77 -15.09
CA TYR A 79 8.88 -6.10 -13.88
C TYR A 79 8.06 -4.92 -13.35
N THR A 80 6.95 -5.25 -12.70
CA THR A 80 6.27 -4.35 -11.75
C THR A 80 6.96 -4.50 -10.38
N PHE A 81 6.73 -3.58 -9.43
CA PHE A 81 7.39 -3.65 -8.12
C PHE A 81 7.10 -4.97 -7.39
N PHE A 82 5.81 -5.36 -7.31
CA PHE A 82 5.42 -6.61 -6.62
C PHE A 82 5.85 -7.88 -7.35
N GLN A 83 6.10 -7.81 -8.66
CA GLN A 83 6.59 -8.93 -9.47
C GLN A 83 8.11 -8.94 -9.61
N HIS A 84 8.81 -7.96 -9.04
CA HIS A 84 10.26 -7.93 -9.11
C HIS A 84 10.84 -9.14 -8.37
N PRO A 85 11.82 -9.89 -8.94
CA PRO A 85 12.31 -11.13 -8.33
C PRO A 85 12.80 -10.96 -6.89
N ARG A 86 13.50 -9.86 -6.58
CA ARG A 86 13.94 -9.54 -5.21
C ARG A 86 12.78 -9.37 -4.22
N VAL A 87 11.66 -8.80 -4.67
CA VAL A 87 10.46 -8.61 -3.85
C VAL A 87 9.79 -9.95 -3.63
N GLN A 88 9.59 -10.75 -4.68
CA GLN A 88 8.97 -12.08 -4.56
C GLN A 88 9.79 -13.02 -3.65
N GLU A 89 11.11 -13.06 -3.84
CA GLU A 89 11.99 -13.86 -2.98
C GLU A 89 11.90 -13.40 -1.52
N GLY A 90 12.01 -12.10 -1.28
CA GLY A 90 11.95 -11.54 0.07
C GLY A 90 10.60 -11.79 0.76
N VAL A 91 9.49 -11.66 0.03
CA VAL A 91 8.14 -11.98 0.53
C VAL A 91 8.03 -13.46 0.88
N SER A 92 8.49 -14.36 0.00
CA SER A 92 8.45 -15.81 0.26
C SER A 92 9.31 -16.24 1.45
N ARG A 93 10.42 -15.51 1.71
CA ARG A 93 11.28 -15.76 2.86
C ARG A 93 10.67 -15.25 4.16
N ALA A 94 10.05 -14.07 4.14
CA ALA A 94 9.47 -13.46 5.33
C ALA A 94 8.15 -14.13 5.75
N VAL A 95 7.27 -14.42 4.77
CA VAL A 95 5.93 -14.95 5.02
C VAL A 95 5.96 -16.48 4.86
N THR A 96 6.06 -17.18 5.99
CA THR A 96 6.11 -18.64 6.02
C THR A 96 4.74 -19.33 6.00
N ASP A 97 3.65 -18.56 6.13
CA ASP A 97 2.29 -19.10 6.05
C ASP A 97 1.81 -19.13 4.59
N PRO A 98 1.57 -20.32 4.00
CA PRO A 98 1.15 -20.43 2.61
C PRO A 98 -0.19 -19.75 2.35
N LYS A 99 -1.12 -19.71 3.32
CA LYS A 99 -2.41 -19.06 3.12
C LYS A 99 -2.27 -17.55 2.95
N VAL A 100 -1.31 -16.96 3.67
CA VAL A 100 -1.04 -15.51 3.57
C VAL A 100 -0.33 -15.19 2.26
N LEU A 101 0.60 -16.04 1.82
CA LEU A 101 1.22 -15.91 0.50
C LEU A 101 0.17 -15.97 -0.63
N ASP A 102 -0.73 -16.94 -0.57
CA ASP A 102 -1.82 -17.08 -1.53
C ASP A 102 -2.75 -15.86 -1.52
N ALA A 103 -3.10 -15.35 -0.33
CA ALA A 103 -3.91 -14.14 -0.20
C ALA A 103 -3.24 -12.90 -0.80
N ILE A 104 -1.93 -12.69 -0.53
CA ILE A 104 -1.14 -11.60 -1.11
C ILE A 104 -1.12 -11.71 -2.63
N ALA A 105 -0.85 -12.89 -3.18
CA ALA A 105 -0.78 -13.12 -4.63
C ALA A 105 -2.13 -12.90 -5.33
N ALA A 106 -3.22 -13.33 -4.68
CA ALA A 106 -4.58 -13.19 -5.17
C ALA A 106 -5.11 -11.75 -5.08
N MET A 107 -4.55 -10.92 -4.20
CA MET A 107 -5.06 -9.57 -3.96
C MET A 107 -5.01 -8.72 -5.23
N LYS A 108 -6.14 -8.07 -5.53
CA LYS A 108 -6.30 -7.09 -6.59
C LYS A 108 -7.09 -5.92 -6.04
N GLY A 109 -6.71 -4.73 -6.48
CA GLY A 109 -7.34 -3.50 -6.05
C GLY A 109 -6.36 -2.33 -6.14
N PRO A 110 -6.75 -1.18 -5.58
CA PRO A 110 -6.01 0.05 -5.78
C PRO A 110 -4.64 0.00 -5.09
N VAL A 111 -3.73 0.81 -5.64
CA VAL A 111 -2.37 0.99 -5.15
C VAL A 111 -2.06 2.48 -5.09
N GLY A 112 -1.28 2.89 -4.10
CA GLY A 112 -0.64 4.20 -4.10
C GLY A 112 0.73 4.15 -4.80
N PRO A 113 1.41 5.29 -4.99
CA PRO A 113 2.80 5.30 -5.44
C PRO A 113 3.72 4.55 -4.47
N VAL A 114 4.81 4.00 -4.98
CA VAL A 114 5.91 3.48 -4.15
C VAL A 114 6.56 4.65 -3.44
N MET A 115 6.57 4.58 -2.11
CA MET A 115 7.06 5.66 -1.25
C MET A 115 8.48 5.37 -0.78
N ARG A 116 9.26 6.44 -0.58
CA ARG A 116 10.49 6.38 0.21
C ARG A 116 10.27 7.09 1.53
N LYS A 117 10.58 6.42 2.63
CA LYS A 117 10.60 7.00 3.97
C LYS A 117 11.90 6.59 4.65
N ASP A 118 12.75 7.57 4.94
CA ASP A 118 14.11 7.34 5.44
C ASP A 118 14.90 6.37 4.53
N ASN A 119 15.35 5.23 5.07
CA ASN A 119 16.04 4.18 4.34
C ASN A 119 15.09 3.08 3.81
N ASP A 120 13.78 3.23 3.95
CA ASP A 120 12.81 2.22 3.53
C ASP A 120 12.06 2.64 2.26
N ILE A 121 11.84 1.66 1.38
CA ILE A 121 11.02 1.77 0.17
C ILE A 121 9.79 0.91 0.38
N GLY A 122 8.63 1.55 0.43
CA GLY A 122 7.36 0.90 0.74
C GLY A 122 6.37 0.93 -0.43
N ALA A 123 5.70 -0.20 -0.67
CA ALA A 123 4.55 -0.27 -1.55
C ALA A 123 3.42 -1.06 -0.87
N SER A 124 2.18 -0.66 -1.11
CA SER A 124 1.00 -1.34 -0.59
C SER A 124 -0.03 -1.59 -1.68
N GLN A 125 -0.82 -2.63 -1.45
CA GLN A 125 -1.99 -2.94 -2.24
C GLN A 125 -3.09 -3.39 -1.30
N CYS A 126 -4.32 -3.06 -1.67
CA CYS A 126 -5.49 -3.42 -0.88
C CYS A 126 -6.55 -4.08 -1.76
N GLU A 127 -7.45 -4.82 -1.12
CA GLU A 127 -8.56 -5.46 -1.82
C GLU A 127 -9.54 -4.40 -2.34
N LEU A 128 -9.94 -4.54 -3.59
CA LEU A 128 -10.89 -3.63 -4.25
C LEU A 128 -12.18 -3.49 -3.42
N HIS A 129 -12.56 -2.24 -3.14
CA HIS A 129 -13.71 -1.88 -2.29
C HIS A 129 -13.64 -2.34 -0.83
N ASN A 130 -12.51 -2.90 -0.39
CA ASN A 130 -12.32 -3.44 0.97
C ASN A 130 -10.99 -3.01 1.59
N CYS A 131 -10.47 -1.85 1.20
CA CYS A 131 -9.10 -1.48 1.52
C CYS A 131 -8.79 -1.32 3.01
N GLY A 132 -9.76 -0.83 3.78
CA GLY A 132 -9.61 -0.70 5.22
C GLY A 132 -9.48 -2.04 5.92
N ALA A 133 -10.16 -3.08 5.44
CA ALA A 133 -10.27 -4.37 6.12
C ALA A 133 -9.33 -5.44 5.56
N HIS A 134 -8.83 -5.31 4.32
CA HIS A 134 -7.93 -6.31 3.73
C HIS A 134 -6.88 -5.64 2.84
N ASN A 135 -5.63 -5.68 3.30
CA ASN A 135 -4.50 -5.03 2.64
C ASN A 135 -3.16 -5.68 3.02
N TYR A 136 -2.14 -5.43 2.21
CA TYR A 136 -0.76 -5.77 2.51
C TYR A 136 0.19 -4.63 2.13
N ALA A 137 1.37 -4.64 2.76
CA ALA A 137 2.47 -3.77 2.39
C ALA A 137 3.78 -4.56 2.34
N VAL A 138 4.69 -4.15 1.48
CA VAL A 138 6.06 -4.64 1.42
C VAL A 138 6.99 -3.47 1.63
N HIS A 139 7.92 -3.63 2.58
CA HIS A 139 8.97 -2.68 2.91
C HIS A 139 10.30 -3.27 2.47
N VAL A 140 11.17 -2.43 1.92
CA VAL A 140 12.46 -2.79 1.36
C VAL A 140 13.51 -1.85 1.91
N ASP A 141 14.56 -2.41 2.50
CA ASP A 141 15.72 -1.64 2.91
C ASP A 141 16.46 -1.16 1.65
N ALA A 142 16.52 0.16 1.46
CA ALA A 142 17.04 0.77 0.25
C ALA A 142 18.57 0.62 0.10
N THR A 143 19.28 0.34 1.19
CA THR A 143 20.74 0.15 1.19
C THR A 143 21.10 -1.25 0.74
N THR A 144 20.42 -2.27 1.26
CA THR A 144 20.66 -3.69 0.96
C THR A 144 19.83 -4.21 -0.22
N ASN A 145 18.79 -3.47 -0.63
CA ASN A 145 17.81 -3.86 -1.63
C ASN A 145 17.01 -5.13 -1.28
N ALA A 146 16.95 -5.48 0.00
CA ALA A 146 16.23 -6.64 0.49
C ALA A 146 14.90 -6.22 1.13
N VAL A 147 13.87 -7.07 1.00
CA VAL A 147 12.64 -6.93 1.78
C VAL A 147 13.00 -6.91 3.26
N SER A 148 12.62 -5.84 3.96
CA SER A 148 12.88 -5.57 5.37
C SER A 148 11.70 -6.00 6.24
N SER A 149 10.48 -5.90 5.72
CA SER A 149 9.28 -6.49 6.31
C SER A 149 8.14 -6.65 5.30
N VAL A 150 7.20 -7.52 5.63
CA VAL A 150 5.92 -7.65 4.91
C VAL A 150 4.82 -7.51 5.94
N CYS A 151 3.83 -6.67 5.69
CA CYS A 151 2.62 -6.58 6.50
C CYS A 151 1.47 -7.25 5.77
N TYR A 152 0.67 -8.02 6.49
CA TYR A 152 -0.62 -8.49 6.02
C TYR A 152 -1.70 -8.20 7.07
N TYR A 153 -2.82 -7.65 6.62
CA TYR A 153 -3.98 -7.35 7.44
C TYR A 153 -5.24 -7.90 6.78
N ASP A 154 -6.00 -8.68 7.53
CA ASP A 154 -7.36 -9.11 7.23
C ASP A 154 -8.20 -9.02 8.51
N GLU A 155 -9.13 -8.06 8.55
CA GLU A 155 -10.01 -7.83 9.69
C GLU A 155 -10.83 -9.07 10.06
N LYS A 156 -11.12 -9.95 9.10
CA LYS A 156 -11.82 -11.22 9.34
C LYS A 156 -10.97 -12.21 10.12
N ALA A 157 -9.65 -12.14 9.96
CA ALA A 157 -8.69 -12.95 10.72
C ALA A 157 -8.38 -12.33 12.09
N GLY A 158 -8.52 -11.01 12.22
CA GLY A 158 -8.42 -10.29 13.48
C GLY A 158 -8.19 -8.79 13.30
N PRO A 159 -8.34 -7.98 14.36
CA PRO A 159 -8.30 -6.52 14.26
C PRO A 159 -6.87 -5.94 14.25
N ILE A 160 -5.83 -6.78 14.18
CA ILE A 160 -4.42 -6.34 14.27
C ILE A 160 -3.63 -6.91 13.10
N ALA A 161 -2.87 -6.05 12.42
CA ALA A 161 -2.02 -6.47 11.32
C ALA A 161 -0.84 -7.32 11.80
N THR A 162 -0.41 -8.26 10.96
CA THR A 162 0.77 -9.08 11.22
C THR A 162 1.92 -8.61 10.36
N TRP A 163 3.02 -8.28 11.00
CA TRP A 163 4.28 -7.89 10.37
C TRP A 163 5.25 -9.07 10.40
N TYR A 164 5.70 -9.47 9.23
CA TYR A 164 6.64 -10.56 8.99
C TYR A 164 8.02 -9.98 8.72
N ARG A 165 9.05 -10.56 9.32
CA ARG A 165 10.45 -10.17 9.11
C ARG A 165 11.20 -11.23 8.29
N PRO A 166 12.35 -10.89 7.69
CA PRO A 166 13.09 -11.80 6.81
C PRO A 166 13.62 -13.06 7.49
N ASP A 167 13.69 -13.08 8.82
CA ASP A 167 14.04 -14.26 9.63
C ASP A 167 12.82 -15.14 9.95
N GLY A 168 11.64 -14.80 9.45
CA GLY A 168 10.37 -15.47 9.70
C GLY A 168 9.69 -15.09 11.01
N SER A 169 10.30 -14.21 11.82
CA SER A 169 9.68 -13.70 13.04
C SER A 169 8.48 -12.79 12.71
N LYS A 170 7.53 -12.71 13.65
CA LYS A 170 6.27 -11.98 13.48
C LYS A 170 5.99 -11.07 14.66
N THR A 171 5.48 -9.87 14.39
CA THR A 171 4.88 -8.97 15.38
C THR A 171 3.44 -8.63 14.97
N SER A 172 2.60 -8.30 15.95
CA SER A 172 1.21 -7.89 15.71
C SER A 172 1.02 -6.46 16.19
N GLU A 173 0.83 -5.52 15.27
CA GLU A 173 0.67 -4.10 15.56
C GLU A 173 -0.07 -3.37 14.43
N GLY A 174 -0.81 -2.32 14.80
CA GLY A 174 -1.57 -1.49 13.85
C GLY A 174 -2.91 -2.11 13.40
N GLY A 175 -3.81 -1.26 12.89
CA GLY A 175 -5.11 -1.66 12.32
C GLY A 175 -5.11 -1.76 10.79
N GLY A 176 -3.95 -2.07 10.20
CA GLY A 176 -3.72 -2.09 8.76
C GLY A 176 -2.24 -1.94 8.40
N CYS A 177 -1.91 -2.07 7.12
CA CYS A 177 -0.56 -2.02 6.60
C CYS A 177 -0.22 -0.65 6.00
N SER A 178 0.39 0.23 6.79
CA SER A 178 0.92 1.50 6.32
C SER A 178 2.33 1.36 5.69
N ILE A 179 2.66 2.23 4.74
CA ILE A 179 4.00 2.36 4.14
C ILE A 179 4.74 3.63 4.59
N GLY A 180 4.20 4.34 5.58
CA GLY A 180 4.79 5.58 6.10
C GLY A 180 3.83 6.40 6.90
#